data_AF-A0A9P8PDZ8-F1
#
_entry.id   AF-A0A9P8PDZ8-F1
#
_cell.length_a   1.000
_cell.length_b   1.000
_cell.length_c   1.000
_cell.angle_alpha   90.00
_cell.angle_beta   90.00
_cell.angle_gamma   90.00
#
_symmetry.space_group_name_H-M   'P 1'
#
loop_
_entity.id
_entity.type
_entity.pdbx_description
1 polymer ?
#
loop_
_entity_poly.entity_id
_entity_poly.type
_entity_poly.pdbx_seq_one_letter_code
_entity_poly.pdbx_strand_id
1 'polypeptide(L)'
;MAVTKRSSGTKKFGSSASKESSVDVDDVSLKYNKGVAATEQLAQNWLLNPKPDSDNSYRLGFYLVTAIAFAVRFYKIYYPREVVFDEVHFGKFASYYLERTFFFDVHPPLAKMMIAFIGWLCNYDGSFKFEEIGLSYDKHPAPFLAYRSFNALLGTLTVSIMFES
;
A
#
# COMPACT_ATOMS: atom_id res chain seq x y z
N MET A 1 -86.62 2.64 -6.07
CA MET A 1 -86.80 1.83 -7.30
C MET A 1 -85.41 1.60 -7.87
N ALA A 2 -85.00 0.34 -7.99
CA ALA A 2 -83.65 -0.10 -8.34
C ALA A 2 -83.33 0.08 -9.84
N VAL A 3 -82.05 0.07 -10.21
CA VAL A 3 -81.42 -0.99 -11.04
C VAL A 3 -79.97 -0.64 -11.43
N THR A 4 -79.11 -1.63 -11.17
CA THR A 4 -77.68 -1.81 -11.46
C THR A 4 -77.36 -2.03 -12.95
N LYS A 5 -76.15 -1.66 -13.42
CA LYS A 5 -75.29 -2.39 -14.41
C LYS A 5 -74.09 -1.52 -14.82
N ARG A 6 -72.91 -1.99 -15.25
CA ARG A 6 -72.08 -3.21 -15.13
C ARG A 6 -70.75 -2.84 -15.81
N SER A 7 -69.64 -3.39 -15.33
CA SER A 7 -68.31 -3.40 -15.97
C SER A 7 -68.34 -4.06 -17.37
N SER A 8 -67.54 -3.54 -18.30
CA SER A 8 -66.96 -4.34 -19.40
C SER A 8 -65.72 -3.65 -19.99
N GLY A 9 -64.56 -4.29 -19.82
CA GLY A 9 -63.34 -3.95 -20.53
C GLY A 9 -63.37 -4.37 -22.00
N THR A 10 -62.60 -3.66 -22.81
CA THR A 10 -62.33 -4.04 -24.21
C THR A 10 -60.84 -3.81 -24.48
N LYS A 11 -60.09 -4.91 -24.60
CA LYS A 11 -58.71 -4.94 -25.08
C LYS A 11 -58.69 -4.47 -26.54
N LYS A 12 -57.82 -3.52 -26.88
CA LYS A 12 -57.41 -3.28 -28.27
C LYS A 12 -55.99 -3.83 -28.47
N PHE A 13 -55.92 -4.87 -29.29
CA PHE A 13 -54.69 -5.46 -29.81
C PHE A 13 -54.31 -4.67 -31.06
N GLY A 14 -53.15 -4.02 -31.03
CA GLY A 14 -52.59 -3.25 -32.15
C GLY A 14 -51.17 -3.72 -32.39
N SER A 15 -51.01 -4.59 -33.39
CA SER A 15 -49.74 -5.07 -33.93
C SER A 15 -49.12 -4.00 -34.82
N SER A 16 -47.86 -3.62 -34.57
CA SER A 16 -47.04 -2.92 -35.57
C SER A 16 -45.54 -3.11 -35.31
N ALA A 17 -44.98 -4.03 -36.10
CA ALA A 17 -43.64 -4.09 -36.68
C ALA A 17 -42.46 -3.41 -35.94
N SER A 18 -41.51 -4.25 -35.50
CA SER A 18 -40.13 -3.90 -35.21
C SER A 18 -39.48 -3.21 -36.41
N LYS A 19 -39.03 -1.96 -36.23
CA LYS A 19 -38.13 -1.27 -37.15
C LYS A 19 -36.76 -1.24 -36.49
N GLU A 20 -35.89 -2.17 -36.86
CA GLU A 20 -34.45 -2.08 -36.54
C GLU A 20 -33.91 -0.81 -37.19
N SER A 21 -33.65 0.21 -36.37
CA SER A 21 -32.85 1.36 -36.78
C SER A 21 -31.38 0.96 -36.64
N SER A 22 -30.72 0.67 -37.76
CA SER A 22 -29.27 0.54 -37.83
C SER A 22 -28.65 1.83 -37.28
N VAL A 23 -28.05 1.76 -36.09
CA VAL A 23 -27.26 2.85 -35.53
C VAL A 23 -25.99 2.94 -36.36
N ASP A 24 -25.87 4.02 -37.13
CA ASP A 24 -24.68 4.27 -37.94
C ASP A 24 -23.54 4.67 -37.00
N VAL A 25 -22.48 3.86 -36.95
CA VAL A 25 -21.39 3.99 -35.96
C VAL A 25 -20.55 5.25 -36.22
N ASP A 26 -20.70 5.83 -37.41
CA ASP A 26 -19.94 7.00 -37.88
C ASP A 26 -20.75 8.32 -37.83
N ASP A 27 -21.90 8.32 -37.16
CA ASP A 27 -22.77 9.51 -37.06
C ASP A 27 -22.11 10.63 -36.22
N VAL A 28 -21.71 11.71 -36.89
CA VAL A 28 -20.93 12.83 -36.33
C VAL A 28 -21.69 13.57 -35.22
N SER A 29 -23.02 13.46 -35.21
CA SER A 29 -23.91 14.01 -34.18
C SER A 29 -23.67 13.41 -32.77
N LEU A 30 -23.15 12.17 -32.70
CA LEU A 30 -22.79 11.50 -31.45
C LEU A 30 -21.40 11.89 -30.92
N LYS A 31 -20.56 12.54 -31.75
CA LYS A 31 -19.16 12.86 -31.39
C LYS A 31 -19.04 14.04 -30.42
N TYR A 32 -20.02 14.95 -30.43
CA TYR A 32 -20.05 16.16 -29.59
C TYR A 32 -21.22 16.20 -28.60
N ASN A 33 -22.22 15.31 -28.75
CA ASN A 33 -23.23 15.02 -27.72
C ASN A 33 -22.97 13.67 -27.06
N LYS A 34 -21.69 13.36 -26.85
CA LYS A 34 -21.31 12.43 -25.80
C LYS A 34 -21.37 13.25 -24.52
N GLY A 35 -22.58 13.45 -23.99
CA GLY A 35 -22.74 13.74 -22.58
C GLY A 35 -21.79 12.77 -21.88
N VAL A 36 -20.73 13.31 -21.27
CA VAL A 36 -19.63 12.52 -20.72
C VAL A 36 -20.33 11.46 -19.91
N ALA A 37 -20.39 10.25 -20.46
CA ALA A 37 -21.15 9.20 -19.87
C ALA A 37 -20.59 9.15 -18.47
N ALA A 38 -21.46 9.34 -17.49
CA ALA A 38 -21.14 9.15 -16.10
C ALA A 38 -20.70 7.69 -15.99
N THR A 39 -19.45 7.40 -16.36
CA THR A 39 -18.60 6.61 -15.52
C THR A 39 -18.58 7.41 -14.24
N GLU A 40 -19.64 7.25 -13.44
CA GLU A 40 -19.59 7.58 -12.03
C GLU A 40 -18.34 6.88 -11.57
N GLN A 41 -17.29 7.67 -11.42
CA GLN A 41 -16.01 7.13 -11.08
C GLN A 41 -16.22 6.68 -9.64
N LEU A 42 -16.49 5.39 -9.46
CA LEU A 42 -16.58 4.76 -8.14
C LEU A 42 -15.38 5.20 -7.28
N ALA A 43 -14.23 5.40 -7.94
CA ALA A 43 -13.04 6.01 -7.37
C ALA A 43 -13.23 7.46 -6.89
N GLN A 44 -13.86 8.36 -7.66
CA GLN A 44 -14.15 9.73 -7.21
C GLN A 44 -15.11 9.75 -6.02
N ASN A 45 -16.18 8.95 -6.08
CA ASN A 45 -17.15 8.87 -4.99
C ASN A 45 -16.51 8.29 -3.73
N TRP A 46 -15.57 7.34 -3.87
CA TRP A 46 -14.78 6.81 -2.75
C TRP A 46 -13.79 7.83 -2.17
N LEU A 47 -13.12 8.60 -3.03
CA LEU A 47 -12.13 9.62 -2.64
C LEU A 47 -12.78 10.83 -1.95
N LEU A 48 -14.01 11.17 -2.35
CA LEU A 48 -14.77 12.32 -1.85
C LEU A 48 -15.65 12.00 -0.64
N ASN A 49 -15.60 10.77 -0.12
CA ASN A 49 -16.32 10.44 1.11
C ASN A 49 -15.80 11.31 2.26
N PRO A 50 -16.69 11.99 3.02
CA PRO A 50 -16.26 12.77 4.17
C PRO A 50 -15.56 11.86 5.19
N LYS A 51 -14.56 12.41 5.90
CA LYS A 51 -13.92 11.71 7.01
C LYS A 51 -15.02 11.25 7.98
N PRO A 52 -14.95 10.03 8.54
CA PRO A 52 -15.96 9.55 9.48
C PRO A 52 -16.11 10.56 10.64
N ASP A 53 -17.32 11.08 10.85
CA ASP A 53 -17.60 12.17 11.81
C ASP A 53 -17.27 11.82 13.28
N SER A 54 -17.03 10.54 13.59
CA SER A 54 -16.68 10.07 14.92
C SER A 54 -15.16 10.00 15.11
N ASP A 55 -14.61 10.99 15.83
CA ASP A 55 -13.19 11.07 16.21
C ASP A 55 -12.68 9.77 16.86
N ASN A 56 -13.48 9.17 17.75
CA ASN A 56 -13.11 7.91 18.41
C ASN A 56 -13.02 6.72 17.43
N SER A 57 -13.90 6.67 16.42
CA SER A 57 -13.89 5.59 15.42
C SER A 57 -12.68 5.71 14.51
N TYR A 58 -12.31 6.94 14.15
CA TYR A 58 -11.10 7.23 13.37
C TYR A 58 -9.82 6.86 14.15
N ARG A 59 -9.72 7.29 15.41
CA ARG A 59 -8.60 6.93 16.30
C ARG A 59 -8.49 5.43 16.51
N LEU A 60 -9.62 4.72 16.64
CA LEU A 60 -9.63 3.26 16.72
C LEU A 60 -9.09 2.63 15.43
N GLY A 61 -9.54 3.12 14.27
CA GLY A 61 -9.04 2.67 12.96
C GLY A 61 -7.53 2.89 12.80
N PHE A 62 -7.04 4.06 13.21
CA PHE A 62 -5.61 4.38 13.24
C PHE A 62 -4.82 3.34 14.04
N TYR A 63 -5.18 3.14 15.32
CA TYR A 63 -4.46 2.20 16.18
C TYR A 63 -4.56 0.76 15.66
N LEU A 64 -5.70 0.35 15.11
CA LEU A 64 -5.88 -0.98 14.53
C LEU A 64 -4.96 -1.19 13.33
N VAL A 65 -4.97 -0.26 12.37
CA VAL A 65 -4.17 -0.38 11.15
C VAL A 65 -2.68 -0.34 11.50
N THR A 66 -2.25 0.56 12.37
CA THR A 66 -0.84 0.62 12.83
C THR A 66 -0.43 -0.65 13.59
N ALA A 67 -1.30 -1.20 14.45
CA ALA A 67 -1.01 -2.43 15.18
C ALA A 67 -0.90 -3.65 14.25
N ILE A 68 -1.80 -3.77 13.26
CA ILE A 68 -1.72 -4.82 12.24
C ILE A 68 -0.43 -4.66 11.43
N ALA A 69 -0.11 -3.43 11.02
CA ALA A 69 1.08 -3.14 10.23
C ALA A 69 2.38 -3.43 11.00
N PHE A 70 2.38 -3.19 12.31
CA PHE A 70 3.46 -3.60 13.22
C PHE A 70 3.56 -5.13 13.31
N ALA A 71 2.45 -5.82 13.59
CA ALA A 71 2.43 -7.26 13.74
C ALA A 71 2.92 -7.99 12.48
N VAL A 72 2.46 -7.56 11.30
CA VAL A 72 2.86 -8.15 10.02
C VAL A 72 4.35 -7.94 9.74
N ARG A 73 4.90 -6.75 10.02
CA ARG A 73 6.33 -6.48 9.76
C ARG A 73 7.29 -7.16 10.74
N PHE A 74 6.86 -7.31 11.99
CA PHE A 74 7.64 -8.02 13.01
C PHE A 74 7.45 -9.54 12.97
N TYR A 75 6.45 -10.02 12.21
CA TYR A 75 6.21 -11.44 12.06
C TYR A 75 7.43 -12.12 11.42
N LYS A 76 8.06 -13.02 12.19
CA LYS A 76 9.18 -13.86 11.75
C LYS A 76 10.44 -13.09 11.30
N ILE A 77 10.70 -11.92 11.88
CA ILE A 77 11.83 -11.05 11.52
C ILE A 77 13.23 -11.70 11.70
N TYR A 78 13.33 -12.71 12.57
CA TYR A 78 14.57 -13.45 12.81
C TYR A 78 14.93 -14.44 11.70
N TYR A 79 13.99 -14.77 10.80
CA TYR A 79 14.18 -15.73 9.72
C TYR A 79 14.18 -15.01 8.37
N PRO A 80 15.10 -15.33 7.44
CA PRO A 80 16.16 -16.35 7.54
C PRO A 80 17.39 -15.85 8.34
N ARG A 81 18.15 -16.77 8.96
CA ARG A 81 19.40 -16.46 9.71
C ARG A 81 20.62 -16.41 8.79
N GLU A 82 20.45 -15.80 7.64
CA GLU A 82 21.47 -15.63 6.61
C GLU A 82 21.45 -14.20 6.09
N VAL A 83 22.58 -13.76 5.54
CA VAL A 83 22.71 -12.44 4.93
C VAL A 83 21.84 -12.37 3.67
N VAL A 84 20.86 -11.47 3.68
CA VAL A 84 19.98 -11.19 2.54
C VAL A 84 20.58 -10.10 1.65
N PHE A 85 20.17 -10.05 0.38
CA PHE A 85 20.67 -9.12 -0.64
C PHE A 85 20.86 -7.66 -0.17
N ASP A 86 19.88 -7.12 0.56
CA ASP A 86 19.92 -5.73 1.04
C ASP A 86 20.92 -5.53 2.20
N GLU A 87 21.13 -6.58 3.01
CA GLU A 87 22.05 -6.58 4.15
C GLU A 87 23.51 -6.61 3.72
N VAL A 88 23.83 -7.23 2.57
CA VAL A 88 25.19 -7.21 1.99
C VAL A 88 25.64 -5.77 1.76
N HIS A 89 24.79 -4.96 1.13
CA HIS A 89 25.13 -3.60 0.78
C HIS A 89 25.13 -2.70 2.02
N PHE A 90 24.01 -2.65 2.76
CA PHE A 90 23.88 -1.75 3.90
C PHE A 90 24.74 -2.16 5.10
N GLY A 91 24.88 -3.46 5.37
CA GLY A 91 25.71 -3.99 6.46
C GLY A 91 27.21 -3.78 6.20
N LYS A 92 27.67 -3.91 4.96
CA LYS A 92 29.06 -3.61 4.58
C LYS A 92 29.39 -2.13 4.81
N PHE A 93 28.51 -1.22 4.40
CA PHE A 93 28.70 0.22 4.66
C PHE A 93 28.64 0.55 6.15
N ALA A 94 27.73 -0.06 6.90
CA ALA A 94 27.65 0.11 8.36
C ALA A 94 28.96 -0.29 9.04
N SER A 95 29.57 -1.39 8.59
CA SER A 95 30.86 -1.86 9.10
C SER A 95 31.99 -0.88 8.77
N TYR A 96 32.05 -0.32 7.56
CA TYR A 96 33.02 0.72 7.22
C TYR A 96 32.87 2.01 8.04
N TYR A 97 31.63 2.40 8.37
CA TYR A 97 31.39 3.54 9.26
C TYR A 97 31.87 3.28 10.68
N LEU A 98 31.68 2.07 11.22
CA LEU A 98 32.15 1.68 12.55
C LEU A 98 33.67 1.55 12.60
N GLU A 99 34.30 0.98 11.57
CA GLU A 99 35.75 0.88 11.42
C GLU A 99 36.43 2.23 11.10
N ARG A 100 35.65 3.28 10.82
CA ARG A 100 36.13 4.62 10.39
C ARG A 100 37.03 4.56 9.16
N THR A 101 36.81 3.61 8.27
CA THR A 101 37.56 3.47 7.00
C THR A 101 36.89 4.27 5.90
N PHE A 102 37.70 4.97 5.09
CA PHE A 102 37.18 5.71 3.94
C PHE A 102 36.68 4.75 2.84
N PHE A 103 35.48 4.99 2.33
CA PHE A 103 34.91 4.28 1.19
C PHE A 103 34.17 5.27 0.28
N PHE A 104 34.05 4.93 -1.00
CA PHE A 104 33.31 5.74 -1.96
C PHE A 104 31.87 5.22 -2.08
N ASP A 105 30.91 6.14 -2.06
CA ASP A 105 29.49 5.83 -2.12
C ASP A 105 28.76 6.80 -3.04
N VAL A 106 27.84 6.27 -3.85
CA VAL A 106 27.03 7.04 -4.79
C VAL A 106 25.72 7.54 -4.16
N HIS A 107 25.33 6.99 -3.00
CA HIS A 107 24.06 7.34 -2.35
C HIS A 107 24.25 8.38 -1.23
N PRO A 108 23.19 9.17 -0.94
CA PRO A 108 23.19 10.06 0.20
C PRO A 108 23.49 9.31 1.52
N PRO A 109 24.32 9.87 2.42
CA PRO A 109 24.88 9.14 3.55
C PRO A 109 23.88 8.89 4.70
N LEU A 110 22.74 9.59 4.72
CA LEU A 110 21.84 9.63 5.87
C LEU A 110 21.37 8.22 6.30
N ALA A 111 20.83 7.44 5.37
CA ALA A 111 20.31 6.11 5.69
C ALA A 111 21.41 5.18 6.20
N LYS A 112 22.59 5.22 5.58
CA LYS A 112 23.71 4.33 5.94
C LYS A 112 24.32 4.70 7.29
N MET A 113 24.37 5.98 7.61
CA MET A 113 24.76 6.48 8.93
C MET A 113 23.76 6.07 10.01
N MET A 114 22.46 6.09 9.72
CA MET A 114 21.45 5.60 10.67
C MET A 114 21.63 4.10 10.97
N ILE A 115 21.88 3.27 9.94
CA ILE A 115 22.16 1.85 10.13
C ILE A 115 23.46 1.65 10.92
N ALA A 116 24.53 2.38 10.61
CA ALA A 116 25.76 2.35 11.39
C ALA A 116 25.54 2.73 12.87
N PHE A 117 24.69 3.74 13.12
CA PHE A 117 24.31 4.16 14.47
C PHE A 117 23.54 3.06 15.23
N ILE A 118 22.63 2.34 14.59
CA ILE A 118 21.98 1.16 15.21
C ILE A 118 23.02 0.08 15.54
N GLY A 119 24.00 -0.13 14.66
CA GLY A 119 25.11 -1.06 14.91
C GLY A 119 25.91 -0.66 16.16
N TRP A 120 26.22 0.64 16.27
CA TRP A 120 26.89 1.20 17.43
C TRP A 120 26.07 1.01 18.73
N LEU A 121 24.75 1.23 18.69
CA LEU A 121 23.87 0.98 19.83
C LEU A 121 23.83 -0.50 20.26
N CYS A 122 23.99 -1.42 19.33
CA CYS A 122 24.10 -2.86 19.61
C CYS A 122 25.52 -3.30 19.99
N ASN A 123 26.45 -2.36 20.20
CA ASN A 123 27.86 -2.62 20.53
C ASN A 123 28.56 -3.51 19.48
N TYR A 124 28.22 -3.33 18.21
CA TYR A 124 28.87 -3.99 17.09
C TYR A 124 30.10 -3.18 16.66
N ASP A 125 31.22 -3.86 16.46
CA ASP A 125 32.53 -3.28 16.17
C ASP A 125 32.84 -3.11 14.67
N GLY A 126 31.99 -3.66 13.79
CA GLY A 126 32.23 -3.65 12.35
C GLY A 126 33.10 -4.80 11.83
N SER A 127 33.48 -5.76 12.68
CA SER A 127 34.39 -6.85 12.33
C SER A 127 33.90 -7.77 11.20
N PHE A 128 32.59 -7.87 11.00
CA PHE A 128 31.99 -8.68 9.93
C PHE A 128 31.71 -7.85 8.68
N LYS A 129 32.52 -8.09 7.64
CA LYS A 129 32.30 -7.52 6.31
C LYS A 129 31.33 -8.45 5.59
N PHE A 130 30.09 -7.98 5.40
CA PHE A 130 29.02 -8.68 4.71
C PHE A 130 29.39 -8.85 3.23
N GLU A 131 30.30 -9.78 2.91
CA GLU A 131 30.93 -9.90 1.59
C GLU A 131 30.08 -10.71 0.61
N GLU A 132 29.39 -11.74 1.09
CA GLU A 132 28.59 -12.65 0.26
C GLU A 132 27.15 -12.80 0.79
N ILE A 133 26.22 -13.02 -0.15
CA ILE A 133 24.83 -13.37 0.15
C ILE A 133 24.79 -14.80 0.70
N GLY A 134 23.98 -15.06 1.72
CA GLY A 134 23.80 -16.41 2.27
C GLY A 134 24.80 -16.79 3.38
N LEU A 135 25.68 -15.87 3.80
CA LEU A 135 26.52 -16.11 4.97
C LEU A 135 25.65 -16.30 6.22
N SER A 136 25.89 -17.40 6.94
CA SER A 136 25.14 -17.70 8.17
C SER A 136 25.63 -16.83 9.33
N TYR A 137 24.71 -16.17 10.03
CA TYR A 137 25.04 -15.34 11.20
C TYR A 137 25.57 -16.12 12.40
N ASP A 138 25.47 -17.46 12.39
CA ASP A 138 25.99 -18.31 13.48
C ASP A 138 27.53 -18.36 13.49
N LYS A 139 28.18 -18.17 12.33
CA LYS A 139 29.64 -18.11 12.20
C LYS A 139 30.18 -16.69 12.37
N HIS A 140 29.34 -15.70 12.08
CA HIS A 140 29.70 -14.29 12.10
C HIS A 140 28.61 -13.48 12.81
N PRO A 141 28.79 -13.18 14.11
CA PRO A 141 27.76 -12.49 14.88
C PRO A 141 27.69 -11.02 14.45
N ALA A 142 26.57 -10.64 13.84
CA ALA A 142 26.22 -9.26 13.54
C ALA A 142 24.81 -8.96 14.08
N PRO A 143 24.48 -7.71 14.44
CA PRO A 143 23.18 -7.34 15.00
C PRO A 143 22.09 -7.24 13.91
N PHE A 144 21.93 -8.29 13.09
CA PHE A 144 20.99 -8.32 11.96
C PHE A 144 19.53 -8.11 12.41
N LEU A 145 19.17 -8.65 13.59
CA LEU A 145 17.84 -8.48 14.15
C LEU A 145 17.52 -7.00 14.43
N ALA A 146 18.51 -6.22 14.89
CA ALA A 146 18.34 -4.80 15.15
C ALA A 146 18.18 -4.01 13.84
N TYR A 147 18.98 -4.33 12.82
CA TYR A 147 18.85 -3.71 11.50
C TYR A 147 17.50 -3.98 10.84
N ARG A 148 17.02 -5.23 10.90
CA ARG A 148 15.68 -5.59 10.39
C ARG A 148 14.59 -4.89 11.19
N SER A 149 14.71 -4.85 12.52
CA SER A 149 13.73 -4.19 13.40
C SER A 149 13.65 -2.69 13.15
N PHE A 150 14.79 -2.05 12.86
CA PHE A 150 14.83 -0.64 12.47
C PHE A 150 14.07 -0.38 11.17
N ASN A 151 14.29 -1.20 10.13
CA ASN A 151 13.53 -1.09 8.87
C ASN A 151 12.03 -1.37 9.09
N ALA A 152 11.69 -2.39 9.87
CA ALA A 152 10.31 -2.71 10.23
C ALA A 152 9.62 -1.57 10.99
N LEU A 153 10.33 -0.88 11.90
CA LEU A 153 9.83 0.30 12.61
C LEU A 153 9.57 1.46 11.66
N LEU A 154 10.53 1.81 10.81
CA LEU A 154 10.37 2.90 9.84
C LEU A 154 9.18 2.64 8.91
N GLY A 155 9.06 1.41 8.39
CA GLY A 155 7.92 1.02 7.56
C GLY A 155 6.58 1.07 8.30
N THR A 156 6.56 0.73 9.58
CA THR A 156 5.35 0.86 10.42
C THR A 156 4.98 2.32 10.67
N LEU A 157 5.97 3.18 10.91
CA LEU A 157 5.77 4.60 11.12
C LEU A 157 5.19 5.29 9.88
N THR A 158 5.58 4.88 8.68
CA THR A 158 5.00 5.40 7.43
C THR A 158 3.49 5.18 7.35
N VAL A 159 2.99 4.03 7.83
CA VAL A 159 1.54 3.74 7.84
C VAL A 159 0.80 4.71 8.76
N SER A 160 1.36 4.98 9.94
CA SER A 160 0.79 5.96 10.87
C SER A 160 0.75 7.36 10.27
N ILE A 161 1.83 7.79 9.59
CA ILE A 161 1.91 9.10 8.95
C ILE A 161 0.87 9.23 7.83
N MET A 162 0.69 8.19 7.01
CA MET A 162 -0.26 8.19 5.89
C MET A 162 -1.72 8.19 6.34
N PHE A 163 -2.02 7.64 7.52
CA PHE A 163 -3.39 7.62 8.03
C PHE A 163 -3.82 9.00 8.56
N GLU A 164 -2.87 9.75 9.14
CA GLU A 164 -3.09 11.08 9.73
C GLU A 164 -3.19 12.21 8.67
N SER A 165 -2.56 12.03 7.50
CA SER A 165 -2.59 12.99 6.38
C SER A 165 -3.95 13.01 5.67
#